data_AF-A0A0J6NF65-F1
#
_entry.id   AF-A0A0J6NF65-F1
#
_cell.length_a   1.000
_cell.length_b   1.000
_cell.length_c   1.000
_cell.angle_alpha   90.00
_cell.angle_beta   90.00
_cell.angle_gamma   90.00
#
_symmetry.space_group_name_H-M   'P 1'
#
loop_
_entity.id
_entity.type
_entity.pdbx_description
1 polymer ?
#
loop_
_entity_poly.entity_id
_entity_poly.type
_entity_poly.pdbx_seq_one_letter_code
_entity_poly.pdbx_strand_id
1 'polypeptide(L)'
;MRELEIVEQLVLGVDPAGRRDPLGTPKDPALDKARALYYEQLKRVAKQHAADPPTAPEPPPAPGGARQGQRWTIAEDNRLALLWEASPAPVRQLSEKLGRSPLAIVSRLVRLGLYEHQQAAMQADNARMQALDLPPLWDVPAATETPPAKPAAPPAAGKQGAVWTVADDQQLKTLWHSPAQPDSQAIAKQLGRSRGAILARLVRLGLFSDRDAAYQADQARLTG
;
A
#
# COMPACT_ATOMS: atom_id res chain seq x y z
N MET A 1 -6.22 11.90 19.06
CA MET A 1 -6.43 11.47 20.46
C MET A 1 -7.87 11.70 20.91
N ARG A 2 -8.41 12.93 20.80
CA ARG A 2 -9.80 13.24 21.20
C ARG A 2 -10.88 12.37 20.54
N GLU A 3 -10.74 12.03 19.26
CA GLU A 3 -11.69 11.14 18.56
C GLU A 3 -11.68 9.71 19.10
N LEU A 4 -10.51 9.19 19.47
CA LEU A 4 -10.36 7.84 20.04
C LEU A 4 -11.06 7.75 21.40
N GLU A 5 -10.92 8.80 22.21
CA GLU A 5 -11.60 8.96 23.51
C GLU A 5 -13.12 9.08 23.35
N ILE A 6 -13.60 9.85 22.36
CA ILE A 6 -15.03 9.98 22.06
C ILE A 6 -15.63 8.62 21.64
N VAL A 7 -14.97 7.89 20.74
CA VAL A 7 -15.45 6.59 20.26
C VAL A 7 -15.43 5.55 21.38
N GLU A 8 -14.40 5.55 22.23
CA GLU A 8 -14.33 4.68 23.41
C GLU A 8 -15.52 4.92 24.37
N GLN A 9 -15.82 6.18 24.66
CA GLN A 9 -16.95 6.54 25.50
C GLN A 9 -18.28 6.05 24.89
N LEU A 10 -18.47 6.24 23.59
CA LEU A 10 -19.65 5.74 22.88
C LEU A 10 -19.77 4.20 22.94
N VAL A 11 -18.66 3.46 22.79
CA VAL A 11 -18.64 1.99 22.90
C VAL A 11 -18.97 1.52 24.32
N LEU A 12 -18.52 2.26 25.33
CA LEU A 12 -18.83 1.99 26.74
C LEU A 12 -20.25 2.47 27.14
N GLY A 13 -21.01 3.06 26.21
CA GLY A 13 -22.33 3.60 26.47
C GLY A 13 -22.32 4.84 27.37
N VAL A 14 -21.25 5.64 27.32
CA VAL A 14 -21.06 6.88 28.07
C VAL A 14 -21.17 8.09 27.13
N ASP A 15 -21.89 9.13 27.55
CA ASP A 15 -22.00 10.38 26.78
C ASP A 15 -20.67 11.14 26.74
N PRO A 16 -20.08 11.35 25.54
CA PRO A 16 -18.82 12.08 25.39
C PRO A 16 -18.93 13.60 25.55
N ALA A 17 -20.15 14.17 25.61
CA ALA A 17 -20.37 15.60 25.79
C ALA A 17 -20.12 16.10 27.23
N GLY A 18 -19.69 15.23 28.15
CA GLY A 18 -19.06 15.64 29.41
C GLY A 18 -19.86 15.41 30.68
N ARG A 19 -20.92 14.58 30.66
CA ARG A 19 -21.65 14.24 31.91
C ARG A 19 -21.35 12.88 32.50
N ARG A 20 -20.57 12.01 31.83
CA ARG A 20 -20.42 10.59 32.20
C ARG A 20 -21.76 9.86 32.41
N ASP A 21 -22.86 10.47 31.97
CA ASP A 21 -24.18 9.86 32.05
C ASP A 21 -24.23 8.70 31.05
N PRO A 22 -24.91 7.60 31.39
CA PRO A 22 -25.15 6.53 30.45
C PRO A 22 -25.96 7.08 29.26
N LEU A 23 -25.56 6.71 28.04
CA LEU A 23 -26.31 7.01 26.83
C LEU A 23 -27.72 6.43 26.96
N GLY A 24 -28.73 7.29 27.05
CA GLY A 24 -30.15 6.92 27.11
C GLY A 24 -30.69 6.35 25.79
N THR A 25 -29.84 6.11 24.81
CA THR A 25 -30.20 5.50 23.52
C THR A 25 -30.32 3.98 23.67
N PRO A 26 -31.34 3.35 23.05
CA PRO A 26 -31.45 1.90 23.01
C PRO A 26 -30.17 1.25 22.49
N LYS A 27 -29.72 0.17 23.14
CA LYS A 27 -28.56 -0.61 22.69
C LYS A 27 -28.87 -1.26 21.34
N ASP A 28 -28.14 -0.86 20.32
CA ASP A 28 -28.17 -1.50 19.00
C ASP A 28 -26.89 -2.34 18.85
N PRO A 29 -26.99 -3.68 18.92
CA PRO A 29 -25.83 -4.55 18.88
C PRO A 29 -25.08 -4.50 17.54
N ALA A 30 -25.74 -4.16 16.43
CA ALA A 30 -25.09 -3.98 15.14
C ALA A 30 -24.27 -2.69 15.12
N LEU A 31 -24.83 -1.60 15.66
CA LEU A 31 -24.16 -0.31 15.78
C LEU A 31 -22.97 -0.38 16.75
N ASP A 32 -23.12 -1.05 17.89
CA ASP A 32 -22.05 -1.22 18.87
C ASP A 32 -20.90 -2.07 18.32
N LYS A 33 -21.22 -3.11 17.54
CA LYS A 33 -20.22 -3.89 16.80
C LYS A 33 -19.46 -3.03 15.78
N ALA A 34 -20.16 -2.18 15.02
CA ALA A 34 -19.54 -1.27 14.06
C ALA A 34 -18.62 -0.25 14.77
N ARG A 35 -19.06 0.31 15.90
CA ARG A 35 -18.24 1.23 16.73
C ARG A 35 -16.99 0.54 17.28
N ALA A 36 -17.11 -0.70 17.75
CA ALA A 36 -15.96 -1.47 18.24
C ALA A 36 -14.92 -1.75 17.14
N LEU A 37 -15.36 -2.10 15.93
CA LEU A 37 -14.47 -2.26 14.78
C LEU A 37 -13.75 -0.96 14.43
N TYR A 38 -14.49 0.16 14.42
CA TYR A 38 -13.93 1.49 14.17
C TYR A 38 -12.90 1.90 15.24
N TYR A 39 -13.17 1.59 16.50
CA TYR A 39 -12.25 1.84 17.61
C TYR A 39 -10.93 1.06 17.48
N GLU A 40 -11.00 -0.23 17.14
CA GLU A 40 -9.80 -1.04 16.92
C GLU A 40 -8.98 -0.57 15.70
N GLN A 41 -9.66 -0.07 14.66
CA GLN A 41 -8.99 0.59 13.54
C GLN A 41 -8.26 1.87 13.99
N LEU A 42 -8.92 2.73 14.77
CA LEU A 42 -8.31 3.96 15.32
C LEU A 42 -7.08 3.66 16.20
N LYS A 43 -7.15 2.63 17.05
CA LYS A 43 -5.99 2.17 17.86
C LYS A 43 -4.82 1.74 16.99
N ARG A 44 -5.08 0.94 15.95
CA ARG A 44 -4.04 0.46 15.03
C ARG A 44 -3.37 1.62 14.31
N VAL A 45 -4.15 2.60 13.85
CA VAL A 45 -3.65 3.79 13.17
C VAL A 45 -2.85 4.68 14.12
N ALA A 46 -3.34 4.93 15.34
CA ALA A 46 -2.61 5.69 16.36
C ALA A 46 -1.26 5.05 16.70
N LYS A 47 -1.20 3.72 16.82
CA LYS A 47 0.04 2.96 17.04
C LYS A 47 1.03 3.11 15.88
N GLN A 48 0.55 3.11 14.64
CA GLN A 48 1.38 3.33 13.46
C GLN A 48 1.93 4.75 13.39
N HIS A 49 1.14 5.75 13.79
CA HIS A 49 1.57 7.16 13.84
C HIS A 49 2.52 7.48 14.99
N ALA A 50 2.37 6.83 16.14
CA ALA A 50 3.32 7.00 17.26
C ALA A 50 4.74 6.48 16.92
N ALA A 51 4.86 5.62 15.91
CA ALA A 51 6.13 5.07 15.44
C ALA A 51 6.83 5.93 14.37
N ASP A 52 6.17 6.98 13.84
CA ASP A 52 6.70 7.84 12.77
C ASP A 52 6.78 9.31 13.24
N PRO A 53 7.92 10.00 13.07
CA PRO A 53 8.03 11.42 13.39
C PRO A 53 7.15 12.28 12.45
N PRO A 54 6.66 13.45 12.90
CA PRO A 54 5.74 14.28 12.14
C PRO A 54 6.43 14.84 10.90
N THR A 55 6.02 14.34 9.73
CA THR A 55 6.40 14.92 8.43
C THR A 55 5.53 16.14 8.17
N ALA A 56 6.13 17.23 7.66
CA ALA A 56 5.45 18.49 7.35
C ALA A 56 4.23 18.31 6.42
N PRO A 57 3.22 19.20 6.49
CA PRO A 57 2.03 19.11 5.64
C PRO A 57 2.40 19.32 4.16
N GLU A 58 2.23 18.29 3.35
CA GLU A 58 2.40 18.37 1.89
C GLU A 58 1.31 19.28 1.27
N PRO A 59 1.65 20.07 0.24
CA PRO A 59 0.68 20.91 -0.47
C PRO A 59 -0.39 20.06 -1.18
N PRO A 60 -1.61 20.61 -1.35
CA PRO A 60 -2.70 19.90 -2.02
C PRO A 60 -2.30 19.57 -3.47
N PRO A 61 -2.45 18.31 -3.92
CA PRO A 61 -2.06 17.93 -5.27
C PRO A 61 -2.97 18.53 -6.34
N ALA A 62 -2.37 18.90 -7.47
CA ALA A 62 -3.09 19.37 -8.66
C ALA A 62 -4.10 18.32 -9.17
N PRO A 63 -5.25 18.76 -9.71
CA PRO A 63 -6.27 17.85 -10.24
C PRO A 63 -5.74 17.08 -11.46
N GLY A 64 -5.82 15.75 -11.42
CA GLY A 64 -5.60 14.86 -12.58
C GLY A 64 -4.28 14.08 -12.61
N GLY A 65 -3.34 14.32 -11.68
CA GLY A 65 -2.10 13.54 -11.61
C GLY A 65 -2.29 12.20 -10.88
N ALA A 66 -1.98 11.08 -11.54
CA ALA A 66 -1.91 9.78 -10.87
C ALA A 66 -0.84 9.83 -9.76
N ARG A 67 -1.26 9.70 -8.49
CA ARG A 67 -0.38 9.76 -7.31
C ARG A 67 0.39 8.44 -7.10
N GLN A 68 1.03 7.95 -8.16
CA GLN A 68 1.83 6.72 -8.08
C GLN A 68 3.04 6.95 -7.16
N GLY A 69 3.20 6.09 -6.14
CA GLY A 69 4.32 6.16 -5.20
C GLY A 69 4.12 7.10 -4.00
N GLN A 70 3.09 7.94 -3.97
CA GLN A 70 2.77 8.73 -2.78
C GLN A 70 2.25 7.84 -1.64
N ARG A 71 2.59 8.19 -0.39
CA ARG A 71 2.11 7.47 0.80
C ARG A 71 0.61 7.68 0.98
N TRP A 72 -0.10 6.71 1.56
CA TRP A 72 -1.52 6.86 1.94
C TRP A 72 -1.60 7.66 3.24
N THR A 73 -2.45 8.68 3.25
CA THR A 73 -2.75 9.48 4.46
C THR A 73 -3.96 8.93 5.21
N ILE A 74 -4.09 9.25 6.51
CA ILE A 74 -5.28 8.88 7.31
C ILE A 74 -6.56 9.42 6.66
N ALA A 75 -6.53 10.67 6.19
CA ALA A 75 -7.69 11.29 5.56
C ALA A 75 -8.10 10.55 4.29
N GLU A 76 -7.14 10.06 3.50
CA GLU A 76 -7.42 9.23 2.33
C GLU A 76 -7.97 7.85 2.72
N ASP A 77 -7.45 7.22 3.78
CA ASP A 77 -7.96 5.93 4.27
C ASP A 77 -9.41 6.04 4.75
N ASN A 78 -9.70 7.05 5.55
CA ASN A 78 -11.06 7.33 6.03
C ASN A 78 -11.99 7.60 4.86
N ARG A 79 -11.52 8.38 3.87
CA ARG A 79 -12.30 8.67 2.66
C ARG A 79 -12.53 7.41 1.83
N LEU A 80 -11.55 6.51 1.72
CA LEU A 80 -11.70 5.24 1.02
C LEU A 80 -12.72 4.34 1.74
N ALA A 81 -12.58 4.15 3.05
CA ALA A 81 -13.50 3.31 3.83
C ALA A 81 -14.94 3.83 3.72
N LEU A 82 -15.13 5.14 3.90
CA LEU A 82 -16.44 5.77 3.79
C LEU A 82 -17.03 5.64 2.38
N LEU A 83 -16.24 5.90 1.33
CA LEU A 83 -16.73 5.74 -0.05
C LEU A 83 -17.03 4.28 -0.40
N TRP A 84 -16.30 3.33 0.19
CA TRP A 84 -16.51 1.91 -0.01
C TRP A 84 -17.81 1.44 0.65
N GLU A 85 -18.10 1.89 1.86
CA GLU A 85 -19.31 1.49 2.62
C GLU A 85 -20.56 2.26 2.20
N ALA A 86 -20.46 3.57 2.00
CA ALA A 86 -21.61 4.44 1.75
C ALA A 86 -22.20 4.32 0.34
N SER A 87 -21.47 3.69 -0.59
CA SER A 87 -21.87 3.58 -1.98
C SER A 87 -21.49 2.22 -2.55
N PRO A 88 -22.30 1.62 -3.44
CA PRO A 88 -21.90 0.48 -4.26
C PRO A 88 -20.89 0.88 -5.35
N ALA A 89 -20.12 1.96 -5.12
CA ALA A 89 -19.15 2.45 -6.09
C ALA A 89 -18.08 1.36 -6.31
N PRO A 90 -17.86 0.95 -7.57
CA PRO A 90 -16.80 0.03 -7.89
C PRO A 90 -15.44 0.73 -7.81
N VAL A 91 -14.39 -0.07 -7.72
CA VAL A 91 -13.00 0.38 -7.58
C VAL A 91 -12.60 1.37 -8.67
N ARG A 92 -13.12 1.25 -9.90
CA ARG A 92 -12.86 2.21 -10.98
C ARG A 92 -13.25 3.64 -10.61
N GLN A 93 -14.45 3.82 -10.06
CA GLN A 93 -14.94 5.14 -9.64
C GLN A 93 -14.18 5.65 -8.42
N LEU A 94 -13.79 4.76 -7.51
CA LEU A 94 -12.99 5.11 -6.33
C LEU A 94 -11.57 5.55 -6.73
N SER A 95 -10.98 4.85 -7.70
CA SER A 95 -9.71 5.19 -8.33
C SER A 95 -9.73 6.60 -8.88
N GLU A 96 -10.78 6.96 -9.64
CA GLU A 96 -10.98 8.32 -10.17
C GLU A 96 -11.13 9.36 -9.04
N LYS A 97 -11.97 9.10 -8.04
CA LYS A 97 -12.21 10.02 -6.92
C LYS A 97 -10.98 10.25 -6.04
N LEU A 98 -10.11 9.24 -5.90
CA LEU A 98 -8.95 9.28 -5.02
C LEU A 98 -7.63 9.55 -5.76
N GLY A 99 -7.64 9.52 -7.10
CA GLY A 99 -6.43 9.69 -7.91
C GLY A 99 -5.39 8.57 -7.68
N ARG A 100 -5.85 7.36 -7.35
CA ARG A 100 -5.02 6.18 -7.07
C ARG A 100 -5.33 5.07 -8.07
N SER A 101 -4.37 4.22 -8.37
CA SER A 101 -4.63 3.10 -9.29
C SER A 101 -5.65 2.13 -8.70
N PRO A 102 -6.46 1.44 -9.53
CA PRO A 102 -7.42 0.45 -9.06
C PRO A 102 -6.79 -0.61 -8.15
N LEU A 103 -5.61 -1.12 -8.52
CA LEU A 103 -4.90 -2.11 -7.71
C LEU A 103 -4.49 -1.56 -6.34
N ALA A 104 -4.09 -0.28 -6.27
CA ALA A 104 -3.75 0.36 -5.00
C ALA A 104 -4.97 0.49 -4.08
N ILE A 105 -6.17 0.72 -4.64
CA ILE A 105 -7.42 0.70 -3.86
C ILE A 105 -7.65 -0.69 -3.27
N VAL A 106 -7.62 -1.75 -4.08
CA VAL A 106 -7.83 -3.14 -3.62
C VAL A 106 -6.82 -3.53 -2.54
N SER A 107 -5.54 -3.28 -2.77
CA SER A 107 -4.50 -3.54 -1.77
C SER A 107 -4.74 -2.75 -0.48
N ARG A 108 -5.28 -1.53 -0.57
CA ARG A 108 -5.56 -0.71 0.61
C ARG A 108 -6.77 -1.21 1.38
N LEU A 109 -7.83 -1.67 0.73
CA LEU A 109 -9.00 -2.27 1.39
C LEU A 109 -8.59 -3.47 2.28
N VAL A 110 -7.66 -4.30 1.79
CA VAL A 110 -7.08 -5.40 2.59
C VAL A 110 -6.28 -4.87 3.78
N ARG A 111 -5.42 -3.86 3.56
CA ARG A 111 -4.64 -3.24 4.64
C ARG A 111 -5.51 -2.57 5.71
N LEU A 112 -6.68 -2.05 5.34
CA LEU A 112 -7.68 -1.50 6.26
C LEU A 112 -8.46 -2.60 7.01
N GLY A 113 -8.29 -3.87 6.63
CA GLY A 113 -8.95 -5.00 7.24
C GLY A 113 -10.41 -5.16 6.82
N LEU A 114 -10.83 -4.50 5.74
CA LEU A 114 -12.18 -4.68 5.16
C LEU A 114 -12.31 -6.02 4.43
N TYR A 115 -11.19 -6.60 4.01
CA TYR A 115 -11.09 -7.92 3.41
C TYR A 115 -9.84 -8.64 3.90
N GLU A 116 -9.91 -9.96 4.02
CA GLU A 116 -8.78 -10.78 4.51
C GLU A 116 -7.62 -10.81 3.51
N HIS A 117 -7.93 -10.86 2.22
CA HIS A 117 -6.94 -10.96 1.16
C HIS A 117 -7.41 -10.27 -0.12
N GLN A 118 -6.47 -10.03 -1.03
CA GLN A 118 -6.70 -9.27 -2.25
C GLN A 118 -7.79 -9.89 -3.13
N GLN A 119 -7.83 -11.23 -3.25
CA GLN A 119 -8.85 -11.93 -4.02
C GLN A 119 -10.27 -11.65 -3.52
N ALA A 120 -10.50 -11.58 -2.21
CA ALA A 120 -11.82 -11.30 -1.63
C ALA A 120 -12.26 -9.86 -1.95
N ALA A 121 -11.33 -8.90 -1.89
CA ALA A 121 -11.60 -7.51 -2.28
C ALA A 121 -11.94 -7.38 -3.77
N MET A 122 -11.25 -8.13 -4.64
CA MET A 122 -11.52 -8.14 -6.09
C MET A 122 -12.87 -8.79 -6.42
N GLN A 123 -13.23 -9.88 -5.73
CA GLN A 123 -14.55 -10.51 -5.88
C GLN A 123 -15.68 -9.58 -5.44
N ALA A 124 -15.49 -8.84 -4.34
CA ALA A 124 -16.44 -7.84 -3.89
C ALA A 124 -16.60 -6.69 -4.90
N ASP A 125 -15.51 -6.27 -5.53
CA ASP A 125 -15.58 -5.30 -6.63
C ASP A 125 -16.30 -5.85 -7.86
N ASN A 126 -16.02 -7.10 -8.26
CA ASN A 126 -16.74 -7.77 -9.35
C ASN A 126 -18.24 -7.85 -9.09
N ALA A 127 -18.65 -8.17 -7.85
CA ALA A 127 -20.07 -8.18 -7.47
C ALA A 127 -20.72 -6.80 -7.63
N ARG A 128 -20.01 -5.72 -7.27
CA ARG A 128 -20.48 -4.33 -7.48
C ARG A 128 -20.57 -3.99 -8.96
N MET A 129 -19.59 -4.41 -9.75
CA MET A 129 -19.58 -4.21 -11.20
C MET A 129 -20.75 -4.94 -11.87
N GLN A 130 -21.01 -6.19 -11.50
CA GLN A 130 -22.16 -6.97 -11.98
C GLN A 130 -23.50 -6.32 -11.61
N ALA A 131 -23.63 -5.81 -10.37
CA ALA A 131 -24.83 -5.10 -9.94
C ALA A 131 -25.09 -3.80 -10.73
N LEU A 132 -24.05 -3.22 -11.33
CA LEU A 132 -24.12 -2.03 -12.18
C LEU A 132 -24.13 -2.37 -13.68
N ASP A 133 -24.20 -3.66 -14.04
CA ASP A 133 -24.09 -4.15 -15.41
C ASP A 133 -22.83 -3.64 -16.14
N LEU A 134 -21.74 -3.51 -15.40
CA LEU A 134 -20.44 -3.08 -15.90
C LEU A 134 -19.52 -4.29 -16.12
N PRO A 135 -18.68 -4.27 -17.16
CA PRO A 135 -17.73 -5.35 -17.41
C PRO A 135 -16.71 -5.44 -16.28
N PRO A 136 -16.44 -6.65 -15.74
CA PRO A 136 -15.52 -6.81 -14.61
C PRO A 136 -14.14 -6.26 -14.95
N LEU A 137 -13.54 -5.55 -13.97
CA LEU A 137 -12.25 -4.90 -14.15
C LEU A 137 -11.08 -5.91 -14.14
N TRP A 138 -11.30 -7.04 -13.48
CA TRP A 138 -10.25 -8.03 -13.18
C TRP A 138 -10.46 -9.37 -13.90
N ASP A 139 -11.69 -9.66 -14.33
CA ASP A 139 -12.02 -10.84 -15.13
C ASP A 139 -12.07 -10.45 -16.60
N VAL A 140 -10.93 -10.48 -17.27
CA VAL A 140 -10.91 -10.40 -18.73
C VAL A 140 -11.21 -11.82 -19.23
N PRO A 141 -12.35 -12.10 -19.92
CA PRO A 141 -12.43 -13.34 -20.69
C PRO A 141 -11.27 -13.32 -21.68
N ALA A 142 -10.64 -14.47 -21.93
CA ALA A 142 -9.50 -14.61 -22.82
C ALA A 142 -9.84 -14.21 -24.27
N ALA A 143 -10.01 -12.91 -24.51
CA ALA A 143 -10.05 -12.27 -25.79
C ALA A 143 -8.68 -11.60 -25.94
N THR A 144 -7.98 -12.04 -26.97
CA THR A 144 -6.72 -11.54 -27.47
C THR A 144 -6.81 -10.05 -27.78
N GLU A 145 -6.59 -9.21 -26.78
CA GLU A 145 -6.25 -7.81 -27.01
C GLU A 145 -4.78 -7.61 -26.65
N THR A 146 -3.97 -7.59 -27.71
CA THR A 146 -2.62 -7.07 -27.67
C THR A 146 -2.68 -5.64 -27.10
N PRO A 147 -1.97 -5.32 -26.00
CA PRO A 147 -1.99 -3.96 -25.46
C PRO A 147 -1.51 -2.97 -26.52
N PRO A 148 -2.08 -1.75 -26.62
CA PRO A 148 -1.53 -0.72 -27.49
C PRO A 148 -0.07 -0.50 -27.09
N ALA A 149 0.82 -0.79 -28.03
CA ALA A 149 2.25 -0.62 -27.87
C ALA A 149 2.50 0.84 -27.44
N LYS A 150 2.94 1.01 -26.19
CA LYS A 150 3.64 2.21 -25.76
C LYS A 150 4.75 2.47 -26.79
N PRO A 151 4.92 3.69 -27.33
CA PRO A 151 6.00 3.96 -28.27
C PRO A 151 7.30 3.47 -27.63
N ALA A 152 7.96 2.53 -28.31
CA ALA A 152 9.17 1.93 -27.82
C ALA A 152 10.20 3.04 -27.59
N ALA A 153 10.43 3.37 -26.32
CA ALA A 153 11.69 3.98 -25.95
C ALA A 153 12.79 3.00 -26.36
N PRO A 154 13.90 3.49 -26.95
CA PRO A 154 14.93 2.62 -27.51
C PRO A 154 15.43 1.60 -26.47
N PRO A 155 15.84 0.40 -26.91
CA PRO A 155 16.15 -0.71 -26.02
C PRO A 155 17.36 -0.36 -25.16
N ALA A 156 17.13 -0.06 -23.88
CA ALA A 156 18.19 -0.14 -22.90
C ALA A 156 18.44 -1.62 -22.62
N ALA A 157 19.59 -2.12 -23.06
CA ALA A 157 20.09 -3.47 -22.83
C ALA A 157 20.20 -3.77 -21.31
N GLY A 158 19.09 -4.10 -20.67
CA GLY A 158 19.03 -4.44 -19.25
C GLY A 158 18.08 -5.61 -19.00
N LYS A 159 18.51 -6.54 -18.14
CA LYS A 159 17.73 -7.69 -17.65
C LYS A 159 16.57 -7.26 -16.72
N GLN A 160 15.86 -6.19 -17.02
CA GLN A 160 14.76 -5.70 -16.18
C GLN A 160 13.60 -6.71 -16.25
N GLY A 161 13.24 -7.31 -15.11
CA GLY A 161 12.18 -8.35 -15.02
C GLY A 161 12.63 -9.80 -15.26
N ALA A 162 13.88 -10.05 -15.66
CA ALA A 162 14.36 -11.42 -15.87
C ALA A 162 14.45 -12.22 -14.55
N VAL A 163 14.27 -13.54 -14.60
CA VAL A 163 14.43 -14.43 -13.42
C VAL A 163 15.89 -14.37 -12.93
N TRP A 164 16.10 -14.43 -11.60
CA TRP A 164 17.43 -14.54 -11.01
C TRP A 164 17.93 -15.98 -11.10
N THR A 165 19.10 -16.17 -11.71
CA THR A 165 19.75 -17.49 -11.76
C THR A 165 20.71 -17.69 -10.60
N VAL A 166 21.09 -18.95 -10.34
CA VAL A 166 22.12 -19.28 -9.35
C VAL A 166 23.46 -18.61 -9.69
N ALA A 167 23.78 -18.49 -10.99
CA ALA A 167 24.96 -17.78 -11.45
C ALA A 167 24.90 -16.27 -11.15
N ASP A 168 23.74 -15.62 -11.35
CA ASP A 168 23.55 -14.22 -10.98
C ASP A 168 23.74 -14.00 -9.46
N ASP A 169 23.25 -14.95 -8.63
CA ASP A 169 23.40 -14.88 -7.17
C ASP A 169 24.85 -15.00 -6.72
N GLN A 170 25.60 -15.93 -7.32
CA GLN A 170 27.04 -16.09 -7.05
C GLN A 170 27.79 -14.83 -7.48
N GLN A 171 27.51 -14.31 -8.67
CA GLN A 171 28.14 -13.09 -9.16
C GLN A 171 27.82 -11.89 -8.25
N LEU A 172 26.58 -11.74 -7.81
CA LEU A 172 26.20 -10.70 -6.85
C LEU A 172 26.96 -10.83 -5.53
N LYS A 173 27.07 -12.04 -4.97
CA LYS A 173 27.85 -12.28 -3.73
C LYS A 173 29.32 -11.92 -3.92
N THR A 174 29.92 -12.33 -5.03
CA THR A 174 31.34 -12.05 -5.33
C THR A 174 31.57 -10.54 -5.47
N LEU A 175 30.71 -9.85 -6.21
CA LEU A 175 30.83 -8.40 -6.40
C LEU A 175 30.66 -7.63 -5.08
N TRP A 176 29.72 -8.04 -4.24
CA TRP A 176 29.46 -7.38 -2.95
C TRP A 176 30.63 -7.52 -1.95
N HIS A 177 31.31 -8.68 -1.95
CA HIS A 177 32.47 -8.95 -1.09
C HIS A 177 33.81 -8.61 -1.76
N SER A 178 33.79 -8.05 -2.98
CA SER A 178 35.00 -7.63 -3.66
C SER A 178 35.73 -6.55 -2.86
N PRO A 179 37.07 -6.57 -2.81
CA PRO A 179 37.86 -5.55 -2.11
C PRO A 179 37.68 -4.14 -2.71
N ALA A 180 37.24 -4.04 -3.97
CA ALA A 180 36.88 -2.77 -4.60
C ALA A 180 35.59 -2.15 -4.02
N GLN A 181 34.86 -2.90 -3.21
CA GLN A 181 33.64 -2.50 -2.52
C GLN A 181 32.63 -1.69 -3.37
N PRO A 182 32.29 -2.15 -4.59
CA PRO A 182 31.39 -1.39 -5.45
C PRO A 182 30.03 -1.18 -4.79
N ASP A 183 29.47 0.02 -4.96
CA ASP A 183 28.12 0.30 -4.53
C ASP A 183 27.09 -0.50 -5.36
N SER A 184 25.85 -0.55 -4.85
CA SER A 184 24.75 -1.27 -5.50
C SER A 184 24.37 -0.70 -6.88
N GLN A 185 24.68 0.57 -7.18
CA GLN A 185 24.44 1.17 -8.49
C GLN A 185 25.47 0.67 -9.51
N ALA A 186 26.73 0.53 -9.13
CA ALA A 186 27.81 -0.04 -9.94
C ALA A 186 27.57 -1.53 -10.20
N ILE A 187 27.20 -2.28 -9.15
CA ILE A 187 26.81 -3.70 -9.28
C ILE A 187 25.59 -3.84 -10.19
N ALA A 188 24.59 -2.96 -10.04
CA ALA A 188 23.41 -2.96 -10.89
C ALA A 188 23.75 -2.76 -12.37
N LYS A 189 24.68 -1.84 -12.69
CA LYS A 189 25.17 -1.65 -14.06
C LYS A 189 25.86 -2.91 -14.60
N GLN A 190 26.70 -3.57 -13.80
CA GLN A 190 27.41 -4.78 -14.22
C GLN A 190 26.46 -5.97 -14.46
N LEU A 191 25.42 -6.11 -13.64
CA LEU A 191 24.44 -7.19 -13.76
C LEU A 191 23.29 -6.86 -14.73
N GLY A 192 23.24 -5.63 -15.25
CA GLY A 192 22.13 -5.14 -16.08
C GLY A 192 20.79 -5.12 -15.32
N ARG A 193 20.82 -4.83 -14.01
CA ARG A 193 19.65 -4.79 -13.12
C ARG A 193 19.42 -3.38 -12.58
N SER A 194 18.33 -3.18 -11.84
CA SER A 194 18.11 -1.94 -11.08
C SER A 194 18.73 -2.02 -9.69
N ARG A 195 19.13 -0.87 -9.13
CA ARG A 195 19.65 -0.77 -7.75
C ARG A 195 18.75 -1.41 -6.71
N GLY A 196 17.44 -1.13 -6.78
CA GLY A 196 16.46 -1.73 -5.87
C GLY A 196 16.38 -3.26 -5.98
N ALA A 197 16.61 -3.82 -7.17
CA ALA A 197 16.68 -5.27 -7.36
C ALA A 197 17.91 -5.88 -6.71
N ILE A 198 19.07 -5.19 -6.74
CA ILE A 198 20.28 -5.61 -6.04
C ILE A 198 20.03 -5.66 -4.52
N LEU A 199 19.54 -4.56 -3.94
CA LEU A 199 19.29 -4.46 -2.49
C LEU A 199 18.27 -5.50 -2.02
N ALA A 200 17.16 -5.67 -2.74
CA ALA A 200 16.19 -6.70 -2.43
C ALA A 200 16.77 -8.12 -2.53
N ARG A 201 17.70 -8.36 -3.46
CA ARG A 201 18.33 -9.67 -3.63
C ARG A 201 19.35 -9.96 -2.53
N LEU A 202 20.12 -8.98 -2.08
CA LEU A 202 21.06 -9.15 -0.96
C LEU A 202 20.36 -9.62 0.32
N VAL A 203 19.19 -9.06 0.62
CA VAL A 203 18.33 -9.51 1.74
C VAL A 203 17.86 -10.95 1.50
N ARG A 204 17.37 -11.27 0.31
CA ARG A 204 16.87 -12.61 -0.02
C ARG A 204 17.96 -13.69 -0.01
N LEU A 205 19.21 -13.30 -0.24
CA LEU A 205 20.39 -14.15 -0.12
C LEU A 205 20.91 -14.28 1.32
N GLY A 206 20.30 -13.59 2.29
CA GLY A 206 20.65 -13.65 3.71
C GLY A 206 21.90 -12.86 4.09
N LEU A 207 22.39 -11.96 3.23
CA LEU A 207 23.55 -11.10 3.56
C LEU A 207 23.16 -9.98 4.54
N PHE A 208 21.89 -9.62 4.57
CA PHE A 208 21.32 -8.62 5.47
C PHE A 208 19.97 -9.10 6.00
N SER A 209 19.64 -8.70 7.23
CA SER A 209 18.37 -9.03 7.89
C SER A 209 17.16 -8.49 7.13
N ASP A 210 17.29 -7.27 6.61
CA ASP A 210 16.21 -6.52 5.99
C ASP A 210 16.75 -5.48 4.98
N ARG A 211 15.82 -4.79 4.31
CA ARG A 211 16.15 -3.81 3.29
C ARG A 211 16.87 -2.59 3.87
N ASP A 212 16.55 -2.18 5.09
CA ASP A 212 17.13 -0.97 5.69
C ASP A 212 18.60 -1.23 6.03
N ALA A 213 18.92 -2.41 6.58
CA ALA A 213 20.30 -2.86 6.79
C ALA A 213 21.10 -2.92 5.49
N ALA A 214 20.50 -3.43 4.40
CA ALA A 214 21.14 -3.44 3.08
C ALA A 214 21.36 -2.02 2.52
N TYR A 215 20.41 -1.10 2.74
CA TYR A 215 20.55 0.31 2.35
C TYR A 215 21.67 1.01 3.12
N GLN A 216 21.76 0.81 4.44
CA GLN A 216 22.82 1.42 5.25
C GLN A 216 24.21 0.94 4.84
N ALA A 217 24.36 -0.36 4.61
CA ALA A 217 25.62 -0.94 4.13
C ALA A 217 26.01 -0.43 2.74
N ASP A 218 25.03 -0.18 1.86
CA ASP A 218 25.24 0.46 0.56
C ASP A 218 25.64 1.94 0.68
N GLN A 219 25.00 2.70 1.59
CA GLN A 219 25.36 4.09 1.84
C GLN A 219 26.78 4.24 2.39
N ALA A 220 27.20 3.35 3.30
CA ALA A 220 28.56 3.36 3.84
C ALA A 220 29.64 3.21 2.75
N ARG A 221 29.33 2.50 1.65
CA ARG A 221 30.22 2.33 0.50
C ARG A 221 30.26 3.53 -0.45
N LEU A 222 29.25 4.41 -0.40
CA LEU A 222 29.23 5.66 -1.17
C LEU A 222 30.04 6.77 -0.51
N THR A 223 30.24 6.67 0.81
CA THR A 223 30.89 7.70 1.63
C THR A 223 32.36 7.41 1.97
N GLY A 224 32.88 6.23 1.60
CA GLY A 224 34.28 5.83 1.79
C GLY A 224 35.04 5.80 0.48
#